data_AF-A0AAW0S676-F1
#
_entry.id   AF-A0AAW0S676-F1
#
_cell.length_a   1.000
_cell.length_b   1.000
_cell.length_c   1.000
_cell.angle_alpha   90.00
_cell.angle_beta   90.00
_cell.angle_gamma   90.00
#
_symmetry.space_group_name_H-M   'P 1'
#
loop_
_entity.id
_entity.type
_entity.pdbx_description
1 polymer ?
#
loop_
_entity_poly.entity_id
_entity_poly.type
_entity_poly.pdbx_seq_one_letter_code
_entity_poly.pdbx_strand_id
1 'polypeptide(L)'
;MKLLNTSTLEVEEFFGSAIPEYAILSHRWLDDEVSFQDLQSGLAASKAGYAKIRECCAQAVRDGLAYAWVDTCCIDKTSSAELNEAINSMYAWYRDATLCYALLSDVPAAVFDRSAWFTRGWTLQELLAPAHVVFYDSAWQPLGSRDEAPLTERISAVTRIDIAVLRGDVALTDRSVAQRMAWAADRTTTRLEDRAYSLLGLFGVNMPMLYGEGGARAFRRLQEEIMKASDDQSLFAWSAGVDEEQGPTGLLARSPADFAGCADLVEPHQRWNRQPYSMTNRGLSLEMPMVPWGPETFLAALDCENATQQDSRVGIYLRMLSEPGQYARVRFSDGGGESKALQAFAQGLAPTFRKIYVRQRDTEPARIRTKREAPGATTASSSSVANNTTCTIALHPSVVPVAAAAAPTPVYGFHIRTLPIRVITVPDPTDPDYPLSDVYLAAGGRAWDDAARIVTLPAGGGGTVAALWLRTAKRSYTLKVGFDADFNPVAQYGGMLSSPGARPPIPPNSIEAMLHASWMTVPRSDFLFRGDRLRGGLRMEDYPWRVSMQYEVVGDERMWVLDIEHV
;
A
#
# COMPACT_ATOMS: atom_id res chain seq x y z
N MET A 1 -26.48 -28.49 1.66
CA MET A 1 -25.11 -28.98 1.97
C MET A 1 -25.13 -30.49 1.88
N LYS A 2 -24.15 -31.10 1.21
CA LYS A 2 -24.02 -32.55 1.12
C LYS A 2 -22.97 -33.05 2.11
N LEU A 3 -23.27 -34.11 2.85
CA LEU A 3 -22.40 -34.72 3.85
C LEU A 3 -22.24 -36.22 3.55
N LEU A 4 -21.09 -36.78 3.90
CA LEU A 4 -20.85 -38.22 3.89
C LEU A 4 -21.34 -38.83 5.19
N ASN A 5 -22.15 -39.87 5.10
CA ASN A 5 -22.42 -40.75 6.22
C ASN A 5 -21.15 -41.52 6.55
N THR A 6 -20.66 -41.40 7.79
CA THR A 6 -19.34 -41.94 8.16
C THR A 6 -19.31 -43.47 8.25
N SER A 7 -20.48 -44.11 8.32
CA SER A 7 -20.60 -45.57 8.36
C SER A 7 -20.83 -46.19 6.97
N THR A 8 -21.61 -45.55 6.10
CA THR A 8 -21.94 -46.09 4.78
C THR A 8 -21.10 -45.50 3.65
N LEU A 9 -20.46 -44.35 3.88
CA LEU A 9 -19.78 -43.52 2.87
C LEU A 9 -20.69 -43.01 1.74
N GLU A 10 -22.01 -43.07 1.95
CA GLU A 10 -23.00 -42.50 1.05
C GLU A 10 -23.15 -41.00 1.28
N VAL A 11 -23.45 -40.25 0.22
CA VAL A 11 -23.66 -38.80 0.30
C VAL A 11 -25.14 -38.51 0.56
N GLU A 12 -25.41 -37.78 1.64
CA GLU A 12 -26.75 -37.32 2.06
C GLU A 12 -26.82 -35.79 1.98
N GLU A 13 -28.00 -35.23 1.68
CA GLU A 13 -28.19 -33.79 1.53
C GLU A 13 -29.07 -33.20 2.62
N PHE A 14 -28.61 -32.08 3.19
CA PHE A 14 -29.23 -31.38 4.30
C PHE A 14 -29.41 -29.88 4.01
N PHE A 15 -30.42 -29.28 4.62
CA PHE A 15 -30.80 -27.89 4.40
C PHE A 15 -31.05 -27.15 5.72
N GLY A 16 -30.53 -25.92 5.82
CA GLY A 16 -30.81 -25.00 6.93
C GLY A 16 -30.52 -25.63 8.30
N SER A 17 -31.48 -25.54 9.22
CA SER A 17 -31.36 -26.08 10.58
C SER A 17 -31.37 -27.61 10.67
N ALA A 18 -31.56 -28.32 9.55
CA ALA A 18 -31.51 -29.79 9.51
C ALA A 18 -30.09 -30.33 9.29
N ILE A 19 -29.08 -29.47 9.14
CA ILE A 19 -27.67 -29.90 9.01
C ILE A 19 -27.23 -30.50 10.36
N PRO A 20 -26.84 -31.78 10.41
CA PRO A 20 -26.39 -32.43 11.64
C PRO A 20 -24.99 -31.94 12.04
N GLU A 21 -24.50 -32.34 13.21
CA GLU A 21 -23.08 -32.20 13.55
C GLU A 21 -22.20 -33.05 12.62
N TYR A 22 -21.04 -32.52 12.22
CA TYR A 22 -20.14 -33.18 11.27
C TYR A 22 -18.68 -32.84 11.53
N ALA A 23 -17.81 -33.74 11.08
CA ALA A 23 -16.39 -33.46 10.91
C ALA A 23 -16.13 -32.86 9.52
N ILE A 24 -15.07 -32.06 9.37
CA ILE A 24 -14.66 -31.51 8.07
C ILE A 24 -13.20 -31.82 7.78
N LEU A 25 -12.88 -32.22 6.56
CA LEU A 25 -11.50 -32.57 6.16
C LEU A 25 -10.82 -31.41 5.44
N SER A 26 -9.83 -30.81 6.09
CA SER A 26 -8.87 -29.92 5.45
C SER A 26 -7.69 -30.73 4.91
N HIS A 27 -7.41 -30.63 3.61
CA HIS A 27 -6.35 -31.42 2.98
C HIS A 27 -5.85 -30.79 1.67
N ARG A 28 -4.70 -31.28 1.21
CA ARG A 28 -4.23 -31.01 -0.15
C ARG A 28 -4.76 -32.07 -1.11
N TRP A 29 -5.31 -31.61 -2.24
CA TRP A 29 -5.64 -32.49 -3.35
C TRP A 29 -4.36 -33.16 -3.86
N LEU A 30 -4.41 -34.48 -3.94
CA LEU A 30 -3.39 -35.32 -4.53
C LEU A 30 -3.82 -35.74 -5.94
N ASP A 31 -3.01 -36.54 -6.62
CA ASP A 31 -3.44 -37.17 -7.87
C ASP A 31 -4.54 -38.20 -7.58
N ASP A 32 -5.47 -38.33 -8.54
CA ASP A 32 -6.56 -39.31 -8.50
C ASP A 32 -7.54 -39.14 -7.31
N GLU A 33 -8.03 -37.91 -7.17
CA GLU A 33 -9.08 -37.56 -6.21
C GLU A 33 -10.44 -38.19 -6.53
N VAL A 34 -11.16 -38.54 -5.47
CA VAL A 34 -12.55 -39.01 -5.55
C VAL A 34 -13.47 -37.80 -5.69
N SER A 35 -14.19 -37.76 -6.81
CA SER A 35 -15.25 -36.78 -7.07
C SER A 35 -16.60 -37.26 -6.55
N PHE A 36 -17.58 -36.36 -6.54
CA PHE A 36 -18.97 -36.70 -6.23
C PHE A 36 -19.51 -37.81 -7.17
N GLN A 37 -19.18 -37.74 -8.46
CA GLN A 37 -19.59 -38.71 -9.47
C GLN A 37 -18.97 -40.09 -9.24
N ASP A 38 -17.73 -40.15 -8.74
CA ASP A 38 -17.07 -41.43 -8.44
C ASP A 38 -17.74 -42.15 -7.28
N LEU A 39 -18.22 -41.41 -6.28
CA LEU A 39 -19.03 -42.00 -5.18
C LEU A 39 -20.37 -42.51 -5.71
N GLN A 40 -21.08 -41.72 -6.52
CA GLN A 40 -22.38 -42.12 -7.07
C GLN A 40 -22.29 -43.33 -8.00
N SER A 41 -21.19 -43.48 -8.74
CA SER A 41 -20.97 -44.60 -9.66
C SER A 41 -20.32 -45.83 -9.03
N GLY A 42 -19.96 -45.77 -7.74
CA GLY A 42 -19.26 -46.85 -7.03
C GLY A 42 -17.81 -47.05 -7.47
N LEU A 43 -17.24 -46.11 -8.23
CA LEU A 43 -15.85 -46.15 -8.72
C LEU A 43 -14.85 -45.56 -7.71
N ALA A 44 -15.32 -44.94 -6.63
CA ALA A 44 -14.46 -44.29 -5.64
C ALA A 44 -13.37 -45.23 -5.10
N ALA A 45 -13.69 -46.50 -4.81
CA ALA A 45 -12.76 -47.45 -4.18
C ALA A 45 -11.53 -47.80 -5.04
N SER A 46 -11.56 -47.54 -6.35
CA SER A 46 -10.40 -47.76 -7.22
C SER A 46 -9.39 -46.61 -7.21
N LYS A 47 -9.77 -45.48 -6.60
CA LYS A 47 -8.96 -44.26 -6.61
C LYS A 47 -8.06 -44.11 -5.40
N ALA A 48 -6.87 -43.54 -5.60
CA ALA A 48 -5.92 -43.30 -4.52
C ALA A 48 -6.49 -42.36 -3.43
N GLY A 49 -7.26 -41.35 -3.83
CA GLY A 49 -7.92 -40.41 -2.91
C GLY A 49 -8.99 -41.02 -2.00
N TYR A 50 -9.40 -42.27 -2.23
CA TYR A 50 -10.42 -42.94 -1.40
C TYR A 50 -9.92 -43.26 0.01
N ALA A 51 -8.64 -43.59 0.15
CA ALA A 51 -8.06 -43.96 1.43
C ALA A 51 -8.26 -42.86 2.48
N LYS A 52 -7.95 -41.60 2.15
CA LYS A 52 -8.15 -40.47 3.07
C LYS A 52 -9.62 -40.21 3.42
N ILE A 53 -10.56 -40.48 2.53
CA ILE A 53 -12.00 -40.32 2.81
C ILE A 53 -12.42 -41.37 3.84
N ARG A 54 -11.99 -42.61 3.65
CA ARG A 54 -12.24 -43.70 4.60
C ARG A 54 -11.62 -43.41 5.97
N GLU A 55 -10.36 -42.97 6.01
CA GLU A 55 -9.71 -42.63 7.28
C GLU A 55 -10.37 -41.42 7.96
N CYS A 56 -10.79 -40.40 7.20
CA CYS A 56 -11.56 -39.27 7.74
C CYS A 56 -12.88 -39.72 8.38
N CYS A 57 -13.61 -40.62 7.71
CA CYS A 57 -14.85 -41.16 8.26
C CYS A 57 -14.59 -42.06 9.48
N ALA A 58 -13.55 -42.89 9.44
CA ALA A 58 -13.15 -43.72 10.57
C ALA A 58 -12.72 -42.88 11.78
N GLN A 59 -12.05 -41.74 11.57
CA GLN A 59 -11.74 -40.77 12.61
C GLN A 59 -13.00 -40.10 13.15
N ALA A 60 -13.90 -39.64 12.27
CA ALA A 60 -15.18 -39.06 12.67
C ALA A 60 -16.04 -40.02 13.52
N VAL A 61 -16.11 -41.31 13.17
CA VAL A 61 -16.79 -42.33 14.00
C VAL A 61 -16.16 -42.43 15.39
N ARG A 62 -14.82 -42.41 15.49
CA ARG A 62 -14.11 -42.46 16.78
C ARG A 62 -14.39 -41.23 17.64
N ASP A 63 -14.60 -40.08 17.01
CA ASP A 63 -14.94 -38.82 17.66
C ASP A 63 -16.46 -38.63 17.86
N GLY A 64 -17.28 -39.66 17.55
CA GLY A 64 -18.73 -39.66 17.79
C GLY A 64 -19.56 -38.94 16.73
N LEU A 65 -19.00 -38.62 15.57
CA LEU A 65 -19.64 -37.86 14.49
C LEU A 65 -20.16 -38.80 13.38
N ALA A 66 -21.47 -38.77 13.16
CA ALA A 66 -22.14 -39.58 12.13
C ALA A 66 -21.92 -39.08 10.70
N TYR A 67 -21.45 -37.84 10.55
CA TYR A 67 -21.27 -37.19 9.26
C TYR A 67 -19.88 -36.56 9.12
N ALA A 68 -19.36 -36.57 7.89
CA ALA A 68 -18.14 -35.89 7.51
C ALA A 68 -18.32 -35.10 6.21
N TRP A 69 -17.55 -34.03 6.03
CA TRP A 69 -17.54 -33.26 4.79
C TRP A 69 -16.14 -33.26 4.18
N VAL A 70 -16.08 -33.50 2.86
CA VAL A 70 -14.85 -33.50 2.06
C VAL A 70 -15.11 -32.78 0.74
N ASP A 71 -14.42 -31.68 0.47
CA ASP A 71 -14.66 -30.79 -0.68
C ASP A 71 -14.57 -31.49 -2.05
N THR A 72 -13.79 -32.56 -2.16
CA THR A 72 -13.62 -33.30 -3.42
C THR A 72 -14.88 -34.03 -3.84
N CYS A 73 -15.66 -34.53 -2.88
CA CYS A 73 -16.79 -35.43 -3.14
C CYS A 73 -18.11 -34.99 -2.52
N CYS A 74 -18.13 -33.97 -1.66
CA CYS A 74 -19.34 -33.33 -1.13
C CYS A 74 -19.78 -32.10 -1.95
N ILE A 75 -19.06 -31.75 -3.01
CA ILE A 75 -19.44 -30.69 -3.95
C ILE A 75 -19.54 -31.29 -5.35
N ASP A 76 -20.68 -31.11 -6.01
CA ASP A 76 -20.81 -31.40 -7.43
C ASP A 76 -20.18 -30.26 -8.24
N LYS A 77 -18.91 -30.47 -8.60
CA LYS A 77 -18.12 -29.51 -9.39
C LYS A 77 -18.58 -29.40 -10.85
N THR A 78 -19.51 -30.26 -11.30
CA THR A 78 -20.11 -30.17 -12.65
C THR A 78 -21.27 -29.17 -12.71
N SER A 79 -21.88 -28.88 -11.56
CA SER A 79 -22.90 -27.85 -11.39
C SER A 79 -22.25 -26.51 -11.05
N SER A 80 -22.26 -25.56 -12.01
CA SER A 80 -21.69 -24.22 -11.77
C SER A 80 -22.44 -23.44 -10.68
N ALA A 81 -23.75 -23.66 -10.55
CA ALA A 81 -24.56 -23.06 -9.50
C ALA A 81 -24.14 -23.57 -8.12
N GLU A 82 -23.99 -24.89 -7.98
CA GLU A 82 -23.56 -25.50 -6.72
C GLU A 82 -22.12 -25.14 -6.38
N LEU A 83 -21.21 -25.13 -7.36
CA LEU A 83 -19.83 -24.71 -7.13
C LEU A 83 -19.77 -23.26 -6.63
N ASN A 84 -20.57 -22.37 -7.20
CA ASN A 84 -20.65 -20.96 -6.79
C ASN A 84 -21.24 -20.81 -5.37
N GLU A 85 -22.29 -21.56 -5.04
CA GLU A 85 -22.86 -21.61 -3.68
C GLU A 85 -21.83 -22.17 -2.68
N ALA A 86 -21.16 -23.26 -3.03
CA ALA A 86 -20.21 -23.95 -2.19
C ALA A 86 -19.01 -23.06 -1.84
N ILE A 87 -18.43 -22.36 -2.84
CA ILE A 87 -17.31 -21.47 -2.56
C ILE A 87 -17.74 -20.30 -1.66
N ASN A 88 -18.92 -19.72 -1.87
CA ASN A 88 -19.44 -18.65 -1.02
C ASN A 88 -19.81 -19.13 0.41
N SER A 89 -20.04 -20.44 0.58
CA SER A 89 -20.46 -21.03 1.86
C SER A 89 -19.33 -21.75 2.60
N MET A 90 -18.19 -22.00 1.94
CA MET A 90 -17.15 -22.89 2.46
C MET A 90 -16.62 -22.44 3.82
N TYR A 91 -16.41 -21.15 4.01
CA TYR A 91 -15.98 -20.60 5.30
C TYR A 91 -16.98 -20.92 6.42
N ALA A 92 -18.28 -20.76 6.15
CA ALA A 92 -19.32 -21.08 7.12
C ALA A 92 -19.35 -22.58 7.41
N TRP A 93 -19.17 -23.44 6.40
CA TRP A 93 -19.06 -24.89 6.61
C TRP A 93 -17.84 -25.29 7.44
N TYR A 94 -16.70 -24.62 7.28
CA TYR A 94 -15.56 -24.85 8.17
C TYR A 94 -15.82 -24.32 9.59
N ARG A 95 -16.43 -23.13 9.71
CA ARG A 95 -16.77 -22.53 11.00
C ARG A 95 -17.76 -23.37 11.82
N ASP A 96 -18.77 -23.91 11.14
CA ASP A 96 -19.88 -24.62 11.79
C ASP A 96 -19.61 -26.13 11.97
N ALA A 97 -18.45 -26.63 11.50
CA ALA A 97 -18.03 -28.01 11.74
C ALA A 97 -17.64 -28.23 13.21
N THR A 98 -17.98 -29.39 13.76
CA THR A 98 -17.64 -29.75 15.14
C THR A 98 -16.14 -29.97 15.31
N LEU A 99 -15.52 -30.65 14.33
CA LEU A 99 -14.08 -30.92 14.29
C LEU A 99 -13.56 -30.74 12.86
N CYS A 100 -12.44 -30.03 12.71
CA CYS A 100 -11.69 -29.97 11.47
C CYS A 100 -10.45 -30.86 11.57
N TYR A 101 -10.32 -31.85 10.67
CA TYR A 101 -9.13 -32.67 10.55
C TYR A 101 -8.22 -32.06 9.47
N ALA A 102 -7.07 -31.52 9.88
CA ALA A 102 -6.06 -30.99 8.98
C ALA A 102 -5.02 -32.08 8.66
N LEU A 103 -5.18 -32.72 7.50
CA LEU A 103 -4.30 -33.80 7.06
C LEU A 103 -3.09 -33.27 6.29
N LEU A 104 -1.90 -33.46 6.84
CA LEU A 104 -0.62 -33.13 6.23
C LEU A 104 -0.04 -34.35 5.50
N SER A 105 -0.55 -34.61 4.29
CA SER A 105 -0.21 -35.82 3.53
C SER A 105 1.23 -35.86 3.01
N ASP A 106 1.96 -34.75 3.03
CA ASP A 106 3.27 -34.58 2.39
C ASP A 106 4.46 -34.57 3.37
N VAL A 107 4.21 -34.61 4.68
CA VAL A 107 5.28 -34.59 5.68
C VAL A 107 5.02 -35.58 6.82
N PRO A 108 6.06 -36.28 7.30
CA PRO A 108 6.03 -36.90 8.62
C PRO A 108 5.99 -35.84 9.74
N ALA A 109 5.52 -36.21 10.93
CA ALA A 109 5.42 -35.34 12.11
C ALA A 109 6.63 -34.43 12.37
N ALA A 110 7.85 -34.96 12.19
CA ALA A 110 9.11 -34.26 12.45
C ALA A 110 9.34 -33.01 11.57
N VAL A 111 8.63 -32.89 10.44
CA VAL A 111 8.86 -31.83 9.45
C VAL A 111 7.58 -31.02 9.15
N PHE A 112 6.64 -31.00 10.10
CA PHE A 112 5.35 -30.28 10.04
C PHE A 112 5.44 -28.88 9.41
N ASP A 113 6.42 -28.07 9.82
CA ASP A 113 6.60 -26.68 9.36
C ASP A 113 6.90 -26.54 7.85
N ARG A 114 7.24 -27.65 7.18
CA ARG A 114 7.54 -27.70 5.74
C ARG A 114 6.40 -28.27 4.90
N SER A 115 5.26 -28.59 5.49
CA SER A 115 4.10 -29.04 4.73
C SER A 115 3.66 -27.93 3.79
N ALA A 116 3.46 -28.27 2.53
CA ALA A 116 2.87 -27.37 1.56
C ALA A 116 1.36 -27.13 1.81
N TRP A 117 0.77 -27.75 2.85
CA TRP A 117 -0.53 -27.34 3.37
C TRP A 117 -0.51 -25.88 3.80
N PHE A 118 0.57 -25.39 4.43
CA PHE A 118 0.69 -23.99 4.86
C PHE A 118 0.79 -23.00 3.70
N THR A 119 1.18 -23.45 2.51
CA THR A 119 1.37 -22.62 1.32
C THR A 119 0.20 -22.72 0.34
N ARG A 120 -0.87 -23.47 0.64
CA ARG A 120 -2.09 -23.55 -0.19
C ARG A 120 -3.04 -22.40 0.17
N GLY A 121 -3.66 -21.75 -0.81
CA GLY A 121 -4.56 -20.61 -0.56
C GLY A 121 -5.77 -20.98 0.29
N TRP A 122 -6.49 -22.04 -0.10
CA TRP A 122 -7.72 -22.47 0.57
C TRP A 122 -7.52 -22.83 2.05
N THR A 123 -6.39 -23.45 2.42
CA THR A 123 -6.14 -23.91 3.79
C THR A 123 -6.03 -22.78 4.83
N LEU A 124 -5.95 -21.52 4.41
CA LEU A 124 -5.98 -20.39 5.35
C LEU A 124 -7.32 -20.28 6.06
N GLN A 125 -8.42 -20.38 5.32
CA GLN A 125 -9.74 -20.34 5.95
C GLN A 125 -10.04 -21.66 6.66
N GLU A 126 -9.49 -22.77 6.18
CA GLU A 126 -9.63 -24.07 6.83
C GLU A 126 -8.89 -24.10 8.19
N LEU A 127 -7.83 -23.29 8.34
CA LEU A 127 -7.13 -23.06 9.60
C LEU A 127 -7.92 -22.16 10.56
N LEU A 128 -8.51 -21.08 10.03
CA LEU A 128 -9.01 -19.96 10.83
C LEU A 128 -10.51 -20.00 11.12
N ALA A 129 -11.30 -20.60 10.24
CA ALA A 129 -12.75 -20.63 10.39
C ALA A 129 -13.23 -21.60 11.48
N PRO A 130 -12.75 -22.86 11.56
CA PRO A 130 -13.23 -23.82 12.55
C PRO A 130 -12.85 -23.43 13.98
N ALA A 131 -13.72 -23.76 14.94
CA ALA A 131 -13.41 -23.62 16.36
C ALA A 131 -12.29 -24.59 16.79
N HIS A 132 -12.34 -25.84 16.31
CA HIS A 132 -11.41 -26.90 16.68
C HIS A 132 -10.73 -27.49 15.44
N VAL A 133 -9.40 -27.43 15.39
CA VAL A 133 -8.59 -27.96 14.28
C VAL A 133 -7.54 -28.90 14.83
N VAL A 134 -7.63 -30.19 14.48
CA VAL A 134 -6.69 -31.23 14.88
C VAL A 134 -5.83 -31.62 13.67
N PHE A 135 -4.51 -31.56 13.83
CA PHE A 135 -3.57 -31.89 12.77
C PHE A 135 -3.21 -33.38 12.79
N TYR A 136 -3.10 -33.97 11.61
CA TYR A 136 -2.70 -35.35 11.39
C TYR A 136 -1.57 -35.42 10.36
N ASP A 137 -0.63 -36.34 10.55
CA ASP A 137 0.39 -36.63 9.53
C ASP A 137 -0.14 -37.56 8.42
N SER A 138 0.72 -37.90 7.46
CA SER A 138 0.39 -38.79 6.34
C SER A 138 -0.01 -40.21 6.76
N ALA A 139 0.26 -40.63 8.00
CA ALA A 139 -0.13 -41.91 8.58
C ALA A 139 -1.36 -41.80 9.51
N TRP A 140 -2.08 -40.67 9.45
CA TRP A 140 -3.22 -40.36 10.30
C TRP A 140 -2.90 -40.43 11.80
N GLN A 141 -1.64 -40.14 12.18
CA GLN A 141 -1.26 -39.98 13.58
C GLN A 141 -1.51 -38.54 14.01
N PRO A 142 -2.12 -38.31 15.20
CA PRO A 142 -2.40 -36.97 15.68
C PRO A 142 -1.09 -36.23 16.01
N LEU A 143 -1.01 -34.98 15.56
CA LEU A 143 0.11 -34.07 15.78
C LEU A 143 -0.17 -33.04 16.88
N GLY A 144 -1.45 -32.82 17.19
CA GLY A 144 -1.92 -31.84 18.18
C GLY A 144 -3.00 -30.91 17.62
N SER A 145 -3.51 -30.04 18.48
CA SER A 145 -4.54 -29.04 18.12
C SER A 145 -3.92 -27.67 17.80
N ARG A 146 -4.60 -26.88 16.94
CA ARG A 146 -4.16 -25.53 16.54
C ARG A 146 -3.93 -24.59 17.73
N ASP A 147 -4.77 -24.70 18.75
CA ASP A 147 -4.85 -23.84 19.94
C ASP A 147 -3.98 -24.31 21.13
N GLU A 148 -3.30 -25.45 21.00
CA GLU A 148 -2.45 -26.04 22.04
C GLU A 148 -0.95 -25.93 21.74
N ALA A 149 -0.17 -25.54 22.75
CA ALA A 149 1.29 -25.56 22.69
C ALA A 149 1.84 -27.00 22.70
N PRO A 150 2.93 -27.32 21.97
CA PRO A 150 3.80 -26.40 21.23
C PRO A 150 3.35 -26.15 19.77
N LEU A 151 2.18 -26.65 19.35
CA LEU A 151 1.77 -26.62 17.95
C LEU A 151 1.32 -25.21 17.54
N THR A 152 0.64 -24.48 18.42
CA THR A 152 0.24 -23.09 18.18
C THR A 152 1.44 -22.19 17.85
N GLU A 153 2.55 -22.32 18.59
CA GLU A 153 3.77 -21.52 18.35
C GLU A 153 4.38 -21.84 16.98
N ARG A 154 4.38 -23.12 16.58
CA ARG A 154 4.86 -23.55 15.27
C ARG A 154 4.00 -23.02 14.13
N ILE A 155 2.67 -23.13 14.26
CA ILE A 155 1.74 -22.58 13.28
C ILE A 155 1.92 -21.06 13.17
N SER A 156 2.02 -20.36 14.29
CA SER A 156 2.27 -18.91 14.31
C SER A 156 3.57 -18.55 13.59
N ALA A 157 4.66 -19.28 13.85
CA ALA A 157 5.95 -19.04 13.20
C ALA A 157 5.91 -19.25 11.67
N VAL A 158 5.20 -20.27 11.18
CA VAL A 158 5.11 -20.57 9.74
C VAL A 158 4.14 -19.63 9.01
N THR A 159 3.04 -19.24 9.66
CA THR A 159 1.95 -18.49 9.01
C THR A 159 1.97 -16.99 9.29
N ARG A 160 2.73 -16.55 10.29
CA ARG A 160 2.72 -15.18 10.87
C ARG A 160 1.37 -14.77 11.44
N ILE A 161 0.52 -15.73 11.76
CA ILE A 161 -0.76 -15.49 12.44
C ILE A 161 -0.49 -15.39 13.93
N ASP A 162 -1.06 -14.37 14.58
CA ASP A 162 -0.95 -14.17 16.03
C ASP A 162 -1.49 -15.39 16.80
N ILE A 163 -0.78 -15.81 17.85
CA ILE A 163 -1.18 -16.90 18.74
C ILE A 163 -2.58 -16.65 19.32
N ALA A 164 -2.91 -15.41 19.68
CA ALA A 164 -4.22 -15.04 20.20
C ALA A 164 -5.34 -15.27 19.16
N VAL A 165 -5.05 -15.10 17.87
CA VAL A 165 -5.99 -15.43 16.79
C VAL A 165 -6.13 -16.95 16.65
N LEU A 166 -5.03 -17.69 16.71
CA LEU A 166 -5.04 -19.16 16.63
C LEU A 166 -5.77 -19.83 17.80
N ARG A 167 -5.72 -19.23 19.00
CA ARG A 167 -6.45 -19.69 20.18
C ARG A 167 -7.91 -19.27 20.20
N GLY A 168 -8.31 -18.33 19.33
CA GLY A 168 -9.64 -17.74 19.35
C GLY A 168 -9.84 -16.70 20.46
N ASP A 169 -8.76 -16.20 21.08
CA ASP A 169 -8.79 -15.16 22.11
C ASP A 169 -9.19 -13.79 21.51
N VAL A 170 -8.95 -13.59 20.22
CA VAL A 170 -9.27 -12.35 19.48
C VAL A 170 -9.98 -12.67 18.18
N ALA A 171 -11.02 -11.90 17.83
CA ALA A 171 -11.76 -12.10 16.60
C ALA A 171 -10.95 -11.68 15.37
N LEU A 172 -11.17 -12.35 14.24
CA LEU A 172 -10.52 -12.00 12.97
C LEU A 172 -10.90 -10.59 12.49
N THR A 173 -12.09 -10.11 12.85
CA THR A 173 -12.57 -8.76 12.54
C THR A 173 -11.83 -7.67 13.31
N ASP A 174 -11.16 -8.01 14.41
CA ASP A 174 -10.35 -7.07 15.20
C ASP A 174 -8.95 -6.89 14.59
N ARG A 175 -8.67 -7.57 13.48
CA ARG A 175 -7.41 -7.48 12.73
C ARG A 175 -7.64 -6.71 11.45
N SER A 176 -6.69 -5.84 11.16
CA SER A 176 -6.77 -4.98 9.99
C SER A 176 -6.83 -5.81 8.71
N VAL A 177 -7.36 -5.22 7.65
CA VAL A 177 -7.38 -5.81 6.31
C VAL A 177 -5.96 -6.16 5.88
N ALA A 178 -4.98 -5.30 6.16
CA ALA A 178 -3.58 -5.56 5.85
C ALA A 178 -3.02 -6.81 6.56
N GLN A 179 -3.34 -7.00 7.85
CA GLN A 179 -2.91 -8.19 8.60
C GLN A 179 -3.49 -9.47 8.01
N ARG A 180 -4.81 -9.45 7.74
CA ARG A 180 -5.51 -10.58 7.13
C ARG A 180 -4.97 -10.91 5.74
N MET A 181 -4.66 -9.90 4.93
CA MET A 181 -4.01 -10.09 3.63
C MET A 181 -2.59 -10.65 3.75
N ALA A 182 -1.82 -10.22 4.75
CA ALA A 182 -0.46 -10.69 4.99
C ALA A 182 -0.38 -12.19 5.31
N TRP A 183 -1.39 -12.76 5.98
CA TRP A 183 -1.50 -14.20 6.23
C TRP A 183 -1.71 -15.03 4.94
N ALA A 184 -2.15 -14.39 3.87
CA ALA A 184 -2.33 -14.99 2.55
C ALA A 184 -1.16 -14.72 1.60
N ALA A 185 -0.18 -13.90 1.98
CA ALA A 185 0.86 -13.38 1.08
C ALA A 185 1.74 -14.48 0.46
N ASP A 186 2.11 -15.49 1.23
CA ASP A 186 2.98 -16.60 0.77
C ASP A 186 2.20 -17.83 0.29
N ARG A 187 0.88 -17.68 0.14
CA ARG A 187 -0.01 -18.77 -0.27
C ARG A 187 -0.24 -18.76 -1.78
N THR A 188 -0.38 -19.96 -2.34
CA THR A 188 -0.50 -20.21 -3.77
C THR A 188 -1.76 -20.99 -4.09
N THR A 189 -2.31 -20.76 -5.29
CA THR A 189 -3.52 -21.43 -5.77
C THR A 189 -3.32 -21.98 -7.17
N THR A 190 -3.95 -23.11 -7.48
CA THR A 190 -3.87 -23.74 -8.81
C THR A 190 -4.56 -22.89 -9.88
N ARG A 191 -5.78 -22.40 -9.59
CA ARG A 191 -6.45 -21.40 -10.43
C ARG A 191 -6.06 -20.02 -9.94
N LEU A 192 -5.82 -19.11 -10.88
CA LEU A 192 -5.35 -17.76 -10.54
C LEU A 192 -6.38 -16.97 -9.75
N GLU A 193 -7.67 -17.18 -10.04
CA GLU A 193 -8.81 -16.51 -9.41
C GLU A 193 -9.05 -16.99 -7.98
N ASP A 194 -8.68 -18.23 -7.65
CA ASP A 194 -8.81 -18.78 -6.31
C ASP A 194 -7.98 -17.99 -5.28
N ARG A 195 -6.98 -17.21 -5.72
CA ARG A 195 -6.26 -16.26 -4.86
C ARG A 195 -7.20 -15.30 -4.14
N ALA A 196 -8.33 -14.97 -4.79
CA ALA A 196 -9.34 -14.08 -4.29
C ALA A 196 -10.47 -14.87 -3.63
N TYR A 197 -10.93 -15.94 -4.29
CA TYR A 197 -12.07 -16.72 -3.81
C TYR A 197 -11.80 -17.44 -2.48
N SER A 198 -10.55 -17.86 -2.25
CA SER A 198 -10.14 -18.47 -0.97
C SER A 198 -10.13 -17.49 0.22
N LEU A 199 -10.31 -16.19 -0.02
CA LEU A 199 -10.29 -15.15 1.01
C LEU A 199 -11.68 -14.59 1.32
N LEU A 200 -12.73 -14.97 0.58
CA LEU A 200 -14.08 -14.41 0.72
C LEU A 200 -14.59 -14.47 2.16
N GLY A 201 -14.49 -15.65 2.77
CA GLY A 201 -14.95 -15.84 4.14
C GLY A 201 -14.10 -15.14 5.20
N LEU A 202 -12.77 -15.04 5.00
CA LEU A 202 -11.87 -14.31 5.89
C LEU A 202 -12.25 -12.82 5.98
N PHE A 203 -12.82 -12.28 4.91
CA PHE A 203 -13.30 -10.90 4.83
C PHE A 203 -14.82 -10.76 4.98
N GLY A 204 -15.56 -11.86 5.12
CA GLY A 204 -17.02 -11.83 5.27
C GLY A 204 -17.75 -11.24 4.05
N VAL A 205 -17.23 -11.48 2.83
CA VAL A 205 -17.80 -10.96 1.58
C VAL A 205 -18.24 -12.07 0.65
N ASN A 206 -19.14 -11.74 -0.30
CA ASN A 206 -19.63 -12.65 -1.31
C ASN A 206 -19.53 -12.02 -2.69
N MET A 207 -19.19 -12.84 -3.69
CA MET A 207 -19.14 -12.40 -5.10
C MET A 207 -19.29 -13.60 -6.05
N PRO A 208 -19.77 -13.39 -7.29
CA PRO A 208 -19.84 -14.44 -8.31
C PRO A 208 -18.47 -14.98 -8.72
N MET A 209 -18.33 -16.29 -8.86
CA MET A 209 -17.11 -16.92 -9.38
C MET A 209 -17.06 -16.85 -10.91
N LEU A 210 -16.11 -16.09 -11.43
CA LEU A 210 -15.85 -15.91 -12.86
C LEU A 210 -14.49 -16.50 -13.24
N TYR A 211 -14.40 -17.82 -13.39
CA TYR A 211 -13.17 -18.46 -13.83
C TYR A 211 -12.81 -18.07 -15.27
N GLY A 212 -11.55 -17.69 -15.49
CA GLY A 212 -11.06 -17.14 -16.77
C GLY A 212 -10.94 -15.61 -16.78
N GLU A 213 -11.38 -14.92 -15.71
CA GLU A 213 -11.22 -13.47 -15.60
C GLU A 213 -9.77 -13.04 -15.27
N GLY A 214 -8.93 -13.99 -14.85
CA GLY A 214 -7.57 -13.74 -14.42
C GLY A 214 -7.50 -13.24 -12.98
N GLY A 215 -6.56 -13.78 -12.21
CA GLY A 215 -6.62 -13.59 -10.76
C GLY A 215 -6.37 -12.15 -10.27
N ALA A 216 -5.72 -11.28 -11.04
CA ALA A 216 -5.57 -9.86 -10.67
C ALA A 216 -6.93 -9.14 -10.71
N ARG A 217 -7.80 -9.51 -11.66
CA ARG A 217 -9.17 -8.97 -11.76
C ARG A 217 -10.05 -9.54 -10.67
N ALA A 218 -9.98 -10.86 -10.42
CA ALA A 218 -10.69 -11.48 -9.30
C ALA A 218 -10.30 -10.86 -7.96
N PHE A 219 -9.00 -10.61 -7.74
CA PHE A 219 -8.51 -9.99 -6.51
C PHE A 219 -8.87 -8.50 -6.39
N ARG A 220 -9.00 -7.77 -7.50
CA ARG A 220 -9.58 -6.43 -7.49
C ARG A 220 -11.03 -6.46 -7.02
N ARG A 221 -11.85 -7.35 -7.60
CA ARG A 221 -13.25 -7.50 -7.22
C ARG A 221 -13.40 -7.86 -5.74
N LEU A 222 -12.53 -8.72 -5.20
CA LEU A 222 -12.48 -8.98 -3.75
C LEU A 222 -12.28 -7.69 -2.96
N GLN A 223 -11.29 -6.87 -3.32
CA GLN A 223 -11.04 -5.60 -2.63
C GLN A 223 -12.22 -4.63 -2.77
N GLU A 224 -12.89 -4.61 -3.91
CA GLU A 224 -14.11 -3.82 -4.11
C GLU A 224 -15.26 -4.28 -3.21
N GLU A 225 -15.43 -5.58 -2.99
CA GLU A 225 -16.41 -6.09 -2.01
C GLU A 225 -16.01 -5.76 -0.56
N ILE A 226 -14.72 -5.87 -0.22
CA ILE A 226 -14.20 -5.47 1.11
C ILE A 226 -14.52 -4.01 1.39
N MET A 227 -14.31 -3.13 0.40
CA MET A 227 -14.57 -1.71 0.52
C MET A 227 -16.05 -1.36 0.74
N LYS A 228 -16.99 -2.22 0.34
CA LYS A 228 -18.42 -2.01 0.62
C LYS A 228 -18.77 -2.28 2.08
N ALA A 229 -17.98 -3.11 2.76
CA ALA A 229 -18.24 -3.58 4.11
C ALA A 229 -17.28 -3.01 5.17
N SER A 230 -16.16 -2.39 4.77
CA SER A 230 -15.12 -1.89 5.66
C SER A 230 -14.57 -0.53 5.23
N ASP A 231 -14.28 0.34 6.21
CA ASP A 231 -13.59 1.63 6.05
C ASP A 231 -12.09 1.60 6.41
N ASP A 232 -11.55 0.40 6.64
CA ASP A 232 -10.14 0.17 6.99
C ASP A 232 -9.18 0.49 5.82
N GLN A 233 -8.47 1.62 5.97
CA GLN A 233 -7.53 2.12 4.98
C GLN A 233 -6.21 1.33 4.90
N SER A 234 -5.97 0.38 5.81
CA SER A 234 -4.85 -0.56 5.68
C SER A 234 -4.93 -1.40 4.40
N LEU A 235 -6.12 -1.52 3.80
CA LEU A 235 -6.33 -2.06 2.46
C LEU A 235 -5.43 -1.40 1.39
N PHE A 236 -5.07 -0.12 1.55
CA PHE A 236 -4.22 0.62 0.60
C PHE A 236 -2.75 0.64 1.02
N ALA A 237 -2.38 0.02 2.14
CA ALA A 237 -1.05 0.05 2.73
C ALA A 237 -0.11 -1.06 2.21
N TRP A 238 -0.42 -1.70 1.08
CA TRP A 238 0.44 -2.70 0.45
C TRP A 238 1.71 -2.10 -0.15
N SER A 239 2.75 -2.90 -0.36
CA SER A 239 4.00 -2.52 -1.03
C SER A 239 4.26 -3.45 -2.22
N ALA A 240 4.30 -2.90 -3.43
CA ALA A 240 4.66 -3.71 -4.61
C ALA A 240 6.13 -4.16 -4.53
N GLY A 241 6.44 -5.35 -5.06
CA GLY A 241 7.79 -5.92 -5.09
C GLY A 241 8.79 -5.09 -5.92
N VAL A 242 10.07 -5.16 -5.54
CA VAL A 242 11.18 -4.34 -6.10
C VAL A 242 11.27 -4.38 -7.64
N ASP A 243 10.85 -5.49 -8.25
CA ASP A 243 10.93 -5.74 -9.70
C ASP A 243 9.74 -5.21 -10.51
N GLU A 244 8.70 -4.69 -9.86
CA GLU A 244 7.48 -4.26 -10.56
C GLU A 244 7.60 -2.81 -11.08
N GLU A 245 7.08 -2.58 -12.30
CA GLU A 245 7.14 -1.33 -13.08
C GLU A 245 7.19 -0.05 -12.22
N GLN A 246 8.19 0.81 -12.47
CA GLN A 246 8.38 2.11 -11.82
C GLN A 246 7.29 3.16 -12.18
N GLY A 247 6.16 2.72 -12.73
CA GLY A 247 5.10 3.57 -13.27
C GLY A 247 3.98 3.91 -12.27
N PRO A 248 3.11 4.88 -12.60
CA PRO A 248 1.95 5.20 -11.76
C PRO A 248 0.91 4.07 -11.74
N THR A 249 0.44 3.71 -10.53
CA THR A 249 -0.55 2.65 -10.29
C THR A 249 -1.84 3.17 -9.65
N GLY A 250 -2.82 2.28 -9.49
CA GLY A 250 -3.99 2.49 -8.65
C GLY A 250 -3.69 2.31 -7.15
N LEU A 251 -4.75 2.34 -6.34
CA LEU A 251 -4.70 2.10 -4.89
C LEU A 251 -4.96 0.64 -4.52
N LEU A 252 -5.57 -0.15 -5.39
CA LEU A 252 -5.86 -1.56 -5.14
C LEU A 252 -4.67 -2.44 -5.54
N ALA A 253 -4.34 -3.39 -4.69
CA ALA A 253 -3.25 -4.35 -4.87
C ALA A 253 -3.56 -5.35 -5.99
N ARG A 254 -2.54 -6.06 -6.47
CA ARG A 254 -2.69 -7.10 -7.50
C ARG A 254 -2.79 -8.50 -6.91
N SER A 255 -2.24 -8.70 -5.73
CA SER A 255 -2.30 -9.97 -5.01
C SER A 255 -2.08 -9.78 -3.50
N PRO A 256 -2.42 -10.80 -2.68
CA PRO A 256 -2.05 -10.80 -1.27
C PRO A 256 -0.54 -10.67 -1.02
N ALA A 257 0.31 -11.10 -1.97
CA ALA A 257 1.77 -10.99 -1.84
C ALA A 257 2.26 -9.54 -1.68
N ASP A 258 1.49 -8.56 -2.18
CA ASP A 258 1.78 -7.13 -2.00
C ASP A 258 1.67 -6.70 -0.51
N PHE A 259 1.09 -7.54 0.35
CA PHE A 259 0.93 -7.31 1.80
C PHE A 259 1.91 -8.11 2.66
N ALA A 260 2.91 -8.79 2.09
CA ALA A 260 3.83 -9.65 2.85
C ALA A 260 4.53 -8.95 4.04
N GLY A 261 4.79 -7.64 3.92
CA GLY A 261 5.40 -6.81 4.97
C GLY A 261 4.40 -6.02 5.84
N CYS A 262 3.11 -6.36 5.79
CA CYS A 262 2.05 -5.56 6.39
C CYS A 262 1.41 -6.21 7.65
N ALA A 263 2.00 -7.26 8.19
CA ALA A 263 1.49 -7.99 9.36
C ALA A 263 1.46 -7.16 10.66
N ASP A 264 2.25 -6.09 10.73
CA ASP A 264 2.32 -5.19 11.90
C ASP A 264 1.43 -3.95 11.73
N LEU A 265 0.69 -3.82 10.63
CA LEU A 265 -0.17 -2.66 10.39
C LEU A 265 -1.51 -2.83 11.09
N VAL A 266 -1.77 -2.01 12.09
CA VAL A 266 -2.97 -2.06 12.92
C VAL A 266 -3.85 -0.84 12.69
N GLU A 267 -5.10 -0.92 13.15
CA GLU A 267 -5.94 0.27 13.22
C GLU A 267 -5.29 1.33 14.11
N PRO A 268 -5.39 2.62 13.73
CA PRO A 268 -4.75 3.69 14.48
C PRO A 268 -5.52 3.97 15.77
N HIS A 269 -4.82 4.45 16.79
CA HIS A 269 -5.46 4.88 18.04
C HIS A 269 -6.44 6.05 17.81
N GLN A 270 -6.14 6.92 16.84
CA GLN A 270 -6.99 8.03 16.44
C GLN A 270 -7.26 7.96 14.93
N ARG A 271 -8.53 7.87 14.53
CA ARG A 271 -8.91 7.94 13.11
C ARG A 271 -8.89 9.39 12.61
N TRP A 272 -8.28 9.63 11.45
CA TRP A 272 -8.26 10.91 10.75
C TRP A 272 -9.27 10.96 9.61
N ASN A 273 -9.73 9.79 9.13
CA ASN A 273 -10.73 9.71 8.10
C ASN A 273 -12.04 10.37 8.54
N ARG A 274 -12.61 11.17 7.65
CA ARG A 274 -13.84 11.95 7.89
C ARG A 274 -15.02 11.44 7.07
N GLN A 275 -14.76 10.63 6.04
CA GLN A 275 -15.74 10.24 5.04
C GLN A 275 -15.49 8.81 4.53
N PRO A 276 -16.55 8.06 4.17
CA PRO A 276 -16.38 6.79 3.48
C PRO A 276 -15.67 6.96 2.13
N TYR A 277 -14.85 5.98 1.75
CA TYR A 277 -14.32 5.89 0.38
C TYR A 277 -15.27 5.06 -0.50
N SER A 278 -15.27 5.33 -1.81
CA SER A 278 -16.11 4.58 -2.76
C SER A 278 -15.55 4.59 -4.18
N MET A 279 -15.87 3.54 -4.95
CA MET A 279 -15.53 3.48 -6.36
C MET A 279 -16.47 4.37 -7.18
N THR A 280 -15.92 5.19 -8.07
CA THR A 280 -16.67 6.05 -8.99
C THR A 280 -16.17 5.87 -10.43
N ASN A 281 -16.89 6.41 -11.42
CA ASN A 281 -16.41 6.44 -12.80
C ASN A 281 -15.15 7.32 -13.01
N ARG A 282 -14.74 8.11 -12.00
CA ARG A 282 -13.47 8.85 -11.97
C ARG A 282 -12.34 8.06 -11.28
N GLY A 283 -12.62 6.85 -10.78
CA GLY A 283 -11.74 6.06 -9.93
C GLY A 283 -12.19 6.03 -8.46
N LEU A 284 -11.32 5.53 -7.59
CA LEU A 284 -11.56 5.47 -6.15
C LEU A 284 -11.52 6.87 -5.56
N SER A 285 -12.63 7.29 -4.95
CA SER A 285 -12.79 8.58 -4.29
C SER A 285 -12.46 8.46 -2.81
N LEU A 286 -11.53 9.28 -2.31
CA LEU A 286 -11.21 9.38 -0.88
C LEU A 286 -11.05 10.85 -0.47
N GLU A 287 -11.25 11.14 0.80
CA GLU A 287 -10.75 12.38 1.43
C GLU A 287 -9.61 12.02 2.37
N MET A 288 -8.41 12.55 2.11
CA MET A 288 -7.21 12.16 2.85
C MET A 288 -6.39 13.38 3.30
N PRO A 289 -5.76 13.31 4.47
CA PRO A 289 -4.74 14.28 4.89
C PRO A 289 -3.48 14.09 4.06
N MET A 290 -3.08 15.13 3.35
CA MET A 290 -1.97 15.09 2.40
C MET A 290 -1.00 16.24 2.64
N VAL A 291 0.29 15.96 2.52
CA VAL A 291 1.35 16.97 2.57
C VAL A 291 2.11 17.01 1.25
N PRO A 292 2.47 18.20 0.74
CA PRO A 292 3.32 18.30 -0.44
C PRO A 292 4.68 17.65 -0.18
N TRP A 293 5.05 16.72 -1.05
CA TRP A 293 6.35 16.04 -1.02
C TRP A 293 7.26 16.46 -2.17
N GLY A 294 6.67 17.05 -3.22
CA GLY A 294 7.35 17.65 -4.36
C GLY A 294 6.34 18.33 -5.27
N PRO A 295 6.77 18.85 -6.44
CA PRO A 295 5.93 19.64 -7.35
C PRO A 295 4.60 19.00 -7.68
N GLU A 296 4.57 17.69 -7.91
CA GLU A 296 3.37 16.95 -8.27
C GLU A 296 3.08 15.81 -7.29
N THR A 297 3.95 15.58 -6.30
CA THR A 297 3.87 14.41 -5.42
C THR A 297 3.50 14.83 -4.02
N PHE A 298 2.60 14.06 -3.42
CA PHE A 298 2.11 14.24 -2.07
C PHE A 298 2.37 12.97 -1.28
N LEU A 299 2.66 13.11 0.01
CA LEU A 299 2.55 12.03 0.96
C LEU A 299 1.14 12.09 1.58
N ALA A 300 0.34 11.05 1.34
CA ALA A 300 -1.02 10.92 1.83
C ALA A 300 -1.06 9.95 3.01
N ALA A 301 -1.57 10.39 4.15
CA ALA A 301 -1.67 9.56 5.36
C ALA A 301 -2.88 8.62 5.28
N LEU A 302 -2.65 7.35 5.56
CA LEU A 302 -3.68 6.33 5.77
C LEU A 302 -4.07 6.27 7.25
N ASP A 303 -5.28 5.82 7.53
CA ASP A 303 -5.74 5.41 8.86
C ASP A 303 -5.22 4.01 9.21
N CYS A 304 -3.90 3.88 9.35
CA CYS A 304 -3.24 2.73 9.96
C CYS A 304 -1.88 3.10 10.55
N GLU A 305 -1.45 2.36 11.56
CA GLU A 305 -0.20 2.57 12.31
C GLU A 305 0.61 1.27 12.34
N ASN A 306 1.92 1.37 12.51
CA ASN A 306 2.76 0.21 12.78
C ASN A 306 2.74 -0.09 14.29
N ALA A 307 2.29 -1.29 14.67
CA ALA A 307 2.15 -1.69 16.07
C ALA A 307 3.45 -1.62 16.88
N THR A 308 4.61 -1.69 16.21
CA THR A 308 5.94 -1.70 16.86
C THR A 308 6.54 -0.31 17.03
N GLN A 309 5.90 0.74 16.49
CA GLN A 309 6.46 2.09 16.44
C GLN A 309 5.44 3.13 16.92
N GLN A 310 5.84 3.99 17.84
CA GLN A 310 5.04 5.13 18.28
C GLN A 310 4.99 6.19 17.15
N ASP A 311 3.83 6.83 16.96
CA ASP A 311 3.59 7.89 15.97
C ASP A 311 3.93 7.49 14.52
N SER A 312 3.61 6.26 14.16
CA SER A 312 4.07 5.57 12.96
C SER A 312 3.05 5.50 11.83
N ARG A 313 2.12 6.45 11.79
CA ARG A 313 1.04 6.48 10.80
C ARG A 313 1.56 6.26 9.40
N VAL A 314 0.96 5.34 8.67
CA VAL A 314 1.48 4.94 7.36
C VAL A 314 1.04 5.95 6.29
N GLY A 315 1.99 6.39 5.48
CA GLY A 315 1.75 7.27 4.34
C GLY A 315 2.10 6.61 3.00
N ILE A 316 1.33 6.93 1.97
CA ILE A 316 1.56 6.52 0.58
C ILE A 316 1.86 7.74 -0.30
N TYR A 317 2.69 7.55 -1.32
CA TYR A 317 2.99 8.63 -2.27
C TYR A 317 1.96 8.66 -3.39
N LEU A 318 1.34 9.83 -3.57
CA LEU A 318 0.39 10.10 -4.63
C LEU A 318 0.89 11.22 -5.51
N ARG A 319 0.96 10.97 -6.82
CA ARG A 319 1.24 11.99 -7.82
C ARG A 319 -0.06 12.53 -8.38
N MET A 320 -0.23 13.85 -8.37
CA MET A 320 -1.31 14.53 -9.07
C MET A 320 -1.14 14.38 -10.58
N LEU A 321 -2.23 14.12 -11.28
CA LEU A 321 -2.27 14.03 -12.74
C LEU A 321 -2.75 15.36 -13.35
N SER A 322 -2.67 15.49 -14.68
CA SER A 322 -3.07 16.70 -15.41
C SER A 322 -4.54 17.09 -15.21
N GLU A 323 -5.41 16.12 -14.92
CA GLU A 323 -6.81 16.38 -14.61
C GLU A 323 -6.99 16.78 -13.14
N PRO A 324 -7.69 17.89 -12.83
CA PRO A 324 -7.92 18.32 -11.46
C PRO A 324 -8.54 17.24 -10.57
N GLY A 325 -7.95 17.06 -9.39
CA GLY A 325 -8.37 16.07 -8.40
C GLY A 325 -8.03 14.61 -8.74
N GLN A 326 -7.40 14.33 -9.89
CA GLN A 326 -6.94 13.00 -10.26
C GLN A 326 -5.52 12.74 -9.75
N TYR A 327 -5.31 11.56 -9.18
CA TYR A 327 -4.03 11.14 -8.65
C TYR A 327 -3.72 9.69 -9.07
N ALA A 328 -2.44 9.35 -9.01
CA ALA A 328 -1.97 7.98 -9.14
C ALA A 328 -0.99 7.67 -8.02
N ARG A 329 -1.01 6.43 -7.54
CA ARG A 329 0.00 5.95 -6.60
C ARG A 329 1.33 5.84 -7.31
N VAL A 330 2.40 6.31 -6.66
CA VAL A 330 3.77 6.23 -7.16
C VAL A 330 4.68 5.71 -6.06
N ARG A 331 5.87 5.23 -6.46
CA ARG A 331 6.97 5.05 -5.50
C ARG A 331 7.81 6.32 -5.45
N PHE A 332 8.45 6.54 -4.31
CA PHE A 332 9.40 7.62 -4.14
C PHE A 332 10.78 7.04 -3.85
N SER A 333 11.79 7.48 -4.61
CA SER A 333 13.20 7.18 -4.37
C SER A 333 13.85 8.45 -3.84
N ASP A 334 14.53 8.36 -2.71
CA ASP A 334 15.20 9.47 -2.03
C ASP A 334 16.60 9.79 -2.57
N GLY A 335 16.93 9.30 -3.78
CA GLY A 335 18.25 9.47 -4.39
C GLY A 335 19.36 8.60 -3.76
N GLY A 336 19.08 7.93 -2.64
CA GLY A 336 19.97 6.96 -1.98
C GLY A 336 19.83 5.52 -2.50
N GLY A 337 19.00 5.31 -3.53
CA GLY A 337 18.81 4.02 -4.21
C GLY A 337 17.64 3.18 -3.67
N GLU A 338 17.12 3.46 -2.48
CA GLU A 338 15.96 2.72 -1.95
C GLU A 338 14.63 3.41 -2.34
N SER A 339 13.79 2.67 -3.03
CA SER A 339 12.45 3.10 -3.40
C SER A 339 11.47 2.70 -2.29
N LYS A 340 10.85 3.67 -1.61
CA LYS A 340 9.91 3.41 -0.51
C LYS A 340 8.48 3.50 -1.02
N ALA A 341 7.70 2.44 -0.76
CA ALA A 341 6.27 2.38 -1.07
C ALA A 341 5.39 2.89 0.09
N LEU A 342 5.92 2.85 1.31
CA LEU A 342 5.28 3.30 2.55
C LEU A 342 6.28 4.16 3.33
N GLN A 343 5.78 5.19 4.01
CA GLN A 343 6.58 6.12 4.78
C GLN A 343 5.83 6.50 6.06
N ALA A 344 6.51 6.60 7.20
CA ALA A 344 5.89 7.10 8.43
C ALA A 344 5.54 8.59 8.30
N PHE A 345 4.31 8.93 8.66
CA PHE A 345 3.73 10.27 8.63
C PHE A 345 3.93 10.93 10.01
N ALA A 346 4.97 11.73 10.15
CA ALA A 346 5.34 12.34 11.43
C ALA A 346 4.34 13.40 11.92
N GLN A 347 4.10 13.47 13.24
CA GLN A 347 3.16 14.41 13.86
C GLN A 347 3.46 15.89 13.60
N GLY A 348 4.71 16.26 13.30
CA GLY A 348 5.09 17.64 13.01
C GLY A 348 4.65 18.15 11.63
N LEU A 349 4.14 17.27 10.78
CA LEU A 349 3.61 17.65 9.47
C LEU A 349 2.23 18.29 9.62
N ALA A 350 1.97 19.39 8.90
CA ALA A 350 0.68 20.08 8.88
C ALA A 350 -0.13 19.68 7.62
N PRO A 351 -0.91 18.58 7.64
CA PRO A 351 -1.65 18.13 6.47
C PRO A 351 -2.84 19.01 6.11
N THR A 352 -3.13 19.06 4.81
CA THR A 352 -4.40 19.56 4.30
C THR A 352 -5.25 18.38 3.84
N PHE A 353 -6.52 18.35 4.25
CA PHE A 353 -7.47 17.37 3.76
C PHE A 353 -7.83 17.66 2.31
N ARG A 354 -7.75 16.64 1.45
CA ARG A 354 -8.06 16.76 0.03
C ARG A 354 -8.98 15.64 -0.40
N LYS A 355 -10.02 16.01 -1.15
CA LYS A 355 -10.80 15.06 -1.93
C LYS A 355 -10.03 14.68 -3.19
N ILE A 356 -9.76 13.39 -3.34
CA ILE A 356 -8.95 12.84 -4.43
C ILE A 356 -9.70 11.72 -5.16
N TYR A 357 -9.29 11.49 -6.39
CA TYR A 357 -9.76 10.39 -7.22
C TYR A 357 -8.57 9.63 -7.79
N VAL A 358 -8.47 8.33 -7.54
CA VAL A 358 -7.39 7.48 -8.05
C VAL A 358 -7.94 6.43 -9.01
N ARG A 359 -7.55 6.51 -10.29
CA ARG A 359 -7.94 5.50 -11.29
C ARG A 359 -7.26 4.17 -10.97
N GLN A 360 -8.05 3.11 -10.95
CA GLN A 360 -7.52 1.74 -10.90
C GLN A 360 -7.16 1.35 -12.33
N ARG A 361 -5.87 1.39 -12.71
CA ARG A 361 -5.46 0.97 -14.06
C ARG A 361 -5.67 -0.53 -14.21
N ASP A 362 -6.38 -0.95 -15.24
CA ASP A 362 -6.32 -2.32 -15.74
C ASP A 362 -4.98 -2.49 -16.45
N THR A 363 -3.94 -2.91 -15.74
CA THR A 363 -2.79 -3.46 -16.43
C THR A 363 -3.22 -4.83 -16.95
N GLU A 364 -3.64 -4.90 -18.21
CA GLU A 364 -3.43 -6.15 -18.96
C GLU A 364 -1.96 -6.54 -18.74
N PRO A 365 -1.65 -7.81 -18.40
CA PRO A 365 -0.26 -8.22 -18.33
C PRO A 365 0.37 -7.93 -19.69
N ALA A 366 1.43 -7.12 -19.69
CA ALA A 366 2.23 -6.87 -20.88
C ALA A 366 2.53 -8.24 -21.51
N ARG A 367 2.07 -8.47 -22.75
CA ARG A 367 2.40 -9.67 -23.50
C ARG A 367 3.91 -9.79 -23.49
N ILE A 368 4.44 -10.76 -22.74
CA ILE A 368 5.84 -11.15 -22.84
C ILE A 368 6.01 -11.61 -24.28
N ARG A 369 6.60 -10.74 -25.11
CA ARG A 369 7.17 -11.16 -26.39
C ARG A 369 8.37 -12.01 -26.02
N THR A 370 8.16 -13.31 -25.85
CA THR A 370 9.24 -14.28 -25.88
C THR A 370 9.92 -14.12 -27.24
N LYS A 371 11.14 -13.57 -27.23
CA LYS A 371 12.04 -13.66 -28.38
C LYS A 371 12.17 -15.14 -28.69
N ARG A 372 11.65 -15.56 -29.84
CA ARG A 372 12.01 -16.83 -30.46
C ARG A 372 13.53 -16.81 -30.65
N GLU A 373 14.25 -17.61 -29.88
CA GLU A 373 15.62 -17.96 -30.21
C GLU A 373 15.60 -18.79 -31.48
N ALA A 374 16.37 -18.36 -32.48
CA ALA A 374 16.68 -19.16 -33.65
C ALA A 374 17.86 -20.10 -33.32
N PRO A 375 17.88 -21.34 -33.82
CA PRO A 375 18.91 -22.29 -33.47
C PRO A 375 20.16 -22.13 -34.36
N GLY A 376 21.33 -22.10 -33.69
CA GLY A 376 22.60 -22.61 -34.20
C GLY A 376 23.59 -21.60 -34.82
N ALA A 377 24.76 -21.43 -34.17
CA ALA A 377 26.09 -21.79 -34.71
C ALA A 377 27.26 -21.17 -33.88
N THR A 378 27.91 -22.04 -33.09
CA THR A 378 29.37 -22.23 -32.84
C THR A 378 30.40 -21.09 -32.79
N THR A 379 31.14 -21.13 -31.66
CA THR A 379 32.61 -20.99 -31.42
C THR A 379 33.33 -19.65 -31.65
N ALA A 380 33.95 -19.10 -30.59
CA ALA A 380 35.38 -19.28 -30.26
C ALA A 380 35.81 -18.44 -29.03
N SER A 381 36.89 -18.90 -28.39
CA SER A 381 37.49 -18.53 -27.09
C SER A 381 38.21 -17.17 -27.01
N SER A 382 38.34 -16.60 -25.80
CA SER A 382 39.65 -16.48 -25.09
C SER A 382 39.60 -15.76 -23.72
N SER A 383 40.14 -16.47 -22.73
CA SER A 383 41.03 -16.07 -21.61
C SER A 383 40.69 -14.97 -20.57
N SER A 384 40.61 -15.45 -19.32
CA SER A 384 41.30 -14.98 -18.08
C SER A 384 40.87 -13.62 -17.48
N VAL A 385 40.66 -13.43 -16.17
CA VAL A 385 41.39 -13.91 -14.98
C VAL A 385 40.42 -13.94 -13.79
N ALA A 386 40.54 -14.96 -12.94
CA ALA A 386 39.85 -15.08 -11.66
C ALA A 386 40.48 -14.16 -10.61
N ASN A 387 39.66 -13.52 -9.78
CA ASN A 387 40.03 -13.16 -8.42
C ASN A 387 38.89 -13.55 -7.48
N ASN A 388 39.11 -14.66 -6.78
CA ASN A 388 38.39 -15.07 -5.59
C ASN A 388 38.75 -14.11 -4.45
N THR A 389 37.76 -13.53 -3.79
CA THR A 389 37.91 -13.18 -2.38
C THR A 389 36.57 -13.37 -1.68
N THR A 390 36.46 -14.50 -0.99
CA THR A 390 35.42 -14.77 0.02
C THR A 390 35.73 -13.95 1.27
N CYS A 391 34.72 -13.36 1.90
CA CYS A 391 34.85 -12.93 3.29
C CYS A 391 33.55 -13.21 4.05
N THR A 392 33.65 -14.12 5.03
CA THR A 392 32.66 -14.45 6.05
C THR A 392 32.96 -13.58 7.27
N ILE A 393 31.97 -12.90 7.85
CA ILE A 393 32.10 -12.26 9.16
C ILE A 393 30.90 -12.63 10.03
N ALA A 394 31.22 -13.03 11.27
CA ALA A 394 30.32 -13.52 12.30
C ALA A 394 29.48 -12.43 12.97
N LEU A 395 28.32 -12.83 13.50
CA LEU A 395 27.45 -12.03 14.37
C LEU A 395 27.76 -12.30 15.85
N HIS A 396 27.94 -11.24 16.65
CA HIS A 396 27.46 -11.13 18.04
C HIS A 396 27.46 -9.64 18.49
N PRO A 397 26.77 -9.26 19.58
CA PRO A 397 25.68 -8.29 19.62
C PRO A 397 26.15 -6.97 20.24
N SER A 398 25.20 -6.09 20.55
CA SER A 398 25.42 -4.84 21.29
C SER A 398 25.86 -3.66 20.43
N VAL A 399 24.96 -3.21 19.56
CA VAL A 399 24.86 -1.77 19.25
C VAL A 399 23.39 -1.38 19.37
N VAL A 400 23.12 -0.56 20.39
CA VAL A 400 21.86 0.15 20.60
C VAL A 400 21.53 0.92 19.32
N PRO A 401 20.30 0.87 18.78
CA PRO A 401 19.97 1.69 17.62
C PRO A 401 19.98 3.15 18.06
N VAL A 402 21.01 3.86 17.60
CA VAL A 402 20.98 5.32 17.50
C VAL A 402 19.81 5.65 16.57
N ALA A 403 18.91 6.51 17.06
CA ALA A 403 17.74 6.99 16.34
C ALA A 403 18.08 7.24 14.86
N ALA A 404 17.33 6.60 13.97
CA ALA A 404 17.50 6.74 12.54
C ALA A 404 17.53 8.23 12.20
N ALA A 405 18.68 8.69 11.70
CA ALA A 405 18.80 10.01 11.10
C ALA A 405 17.73 10.10 10.01
N ALA A 406 16.78 11.03 10.18
CA ALA A 406 15.72 11.26 9.22
C ALA A 406 16.35 11.44 7.83
N ALA A 407 15.88 10.66 6.85
CA ALA A 407 16.32 10.76 5.46
C ALA A 407 16.23 12.22 4.98
N PRO A 408 17.15 12.68 4.11
CA PRO A 408 17.12 14.05 3.60
C PRO A 408 15.76 14.29 2.95
N THR A 409 14.99 15.18 3.58
CA THR A 409 13.66 15.53 3.14
C THR A 409 13.79 16.25 1.79
N PRO A 410 13.06 15.86 0.72
CA PRO A 410 13.21 16.51 -0.58
C PRO A 410 12.96 18.00 -0.44
N VAL A 411 13.87 18.79 -1.00
CA VAL A 411 13.87 20.24 -0.94
C VAL A 411 13.29 20.77 -2.25
N TYR A 412 12.30 21.66 -2.17
CA TYR A 412 11.75 22.36 -3.33
C TYR A 412 11.82 23.86 -3.10
N GLY A 413 11.75 24.66 -4.17
CA GLY A 413 12.01 26.08 -4.02
C GLY A 413 11.95 26.87 -5.32
N PHE A 414 12.47 28.09 -5.22
CA PHE A 414 12.62 29.02 -6.34
C PHE A 414 14.09 29.37 -6.56
N HIS A 415 14.52 29.37 -7.82
CA HIS A 415 15.69 30.09 -8.30
C HIS A 415 15.21 31.41 -8.89
N ILE A 416 15.60 32.53 -8.28
CA ILE A 416 15.23 33.86 -8.73
C ILE A 416 16.28 34.33 -9.73
N ARG A 417 16.10 33.98 -11.01
CA ARG A 417 17.09 34.12 -12.08
C ARG A 417 17.22 35.56 -12.57
N THR A 418 16.11 36.20 -12.93
CA THR A 418 16.12 37.62 -13.31
C THR A 418 15.24 38.44 -12.39
N LEU A 419 15.77 39.61 -12.00
CA LEU A 419 15.03 40.64 -11.30
C LEU A 419 15.41 41.99 -11.92
N PRO A 420 14.47 42.96 -11.98
CA PRO A 420 14.77 44.31 -12.47
C PRO A 420 15.77 45.07 -11.58
N ILE A 421 16.05 44.54 -10.37
CA ILE A 421 16.86 45.17 -9.33
C ILE A 421 17.81 44.13 -8.76
N ARG A 422 19.06 44.56 -8.51
CA ARG A 422 20.06 43.72 -7.86
C ARG A 422 19.70 43.49 -6.39
N VAL A 423 19.82 42.24 -5.95
CA VAL A 423 19.74 41.90 -4.53
C VAL A 423 21.14 42.09 -3.95
N ILE A 424 21.23 42.92 -2.91
CA ILE A 424 22.47 43.21 -2.18
C ILE A 424 22.13 43.12 -0.70
N THR A 425 22.49 42.01 -0.05
CA THR A 425 22.24 41.76 1.39
C THR A 425 23.44 42.08 2.27
N VAL A 426 24.58 42.44 1.67
CA VAL A 426 25.78 42.90 2.37
C VAL A 426 26.03 44.36 1.97
N PRO A 427 26.41 45.26 2.91
CA PRO A 427 26.70 46.66 2.59
C PRO A 427 27.67 46.81 1.41
N ASP A 428 27.42 47.76 0.52
CA ASP A 428 28.34 48.08 -0.57
C ASP A 428 29.65 48.59 0.06
N PRO A 429 30.81 47.96 -0.21
CA PRO A 429 32.08 48.41 0.34
C PRO A 429 32.45 49.84 -0.07
N THR A 430 31.85 50.35 -1.14
CA THR A 430 32.08 51.68 -1.71
C THR A 430 31.03 52.72 -1.31
N ASP A 431 29.90 52.29 -0.75
CA ASP A 431 28.85 53.15 -0.20
C ASP A 431 28.13 52.43 0.97
N PRO A 432 28.77 52.38 2.16
CA PRO A 432 28.23 51.68 3.32
C PRO A 432 26.95 52.30 3.88
N ASP A 433 26.61 53.53 3.47
CA ASP A 433 25.36 54.21 3.82
C ASP A 433 24.18 53.75 2.93
N TYR A 434 24.44 52.94 1.89
CA TYR A 434 23.49 52.71 0.80
C TYR A 434 23.31 51.25 0.30
N PRO A 435 23.36 50.19 1.13
CA PRO A 435 22.29 49.20 0.93
C PRO A 435 21.92 48.39 2.17
N LEU A 436 20.72 47.84 2.12
CA LEU A 436 20.48 46.44 2.51
C LEU A 436 19.15 46.01 1.93
N SER A 437 19.12 45.03 1.03
CA SER A 437 17.87 44.30 0.79
C SER A 437 17.69 43.31 1.95
N ASP A 438 16.49 43.21 2.51
CA ASP A 438 16.22 42.23 3.57
C ASP A 438 15.64 40.96 2.94
N VAL A 439 16.14 39.79 3.36
CA VAL A 439 15.62 38.49 2.93
C VAL A 439 15.09 37.73 4.14
N TYR A 440 13.79 37.49 4.13
CA TYR A 440 13.08 36.71 5.14
C TYR A 440 12.79 35.33 4.54
N LEU A 441 13.26 34.28 5.21
CA LEU A 441 13.12 32.90 4.76
C LEU A 441 12.19 32.13 5.69
N ALA A 442 11.40 31.22 5.12
CA ALA A 442 10.69 30.23 5.91
C ALA A 442 11.67 29.27 6.62
N ALA A 443 11.24 28.75 7.77
CA ALA A 443 12.05 27.85 8.57
C ALA A 443 12.34 26.53 7.84
N GLY A 444 13.54 25.98 8.04
CA GLY A 444 13.97 24.69 7.47
C GLY A 444 14.42 24.74 6.01
N GLY A 445 14.39 25.91 5.36
CA GLY A 445 14.98 26.14 4.04
C GLY A 445 16.50 26.31 4.08
N ARG A 446 17.14 26.33 2.90
CA ARG A 446 18.56 26.66 2.76
C ARG A 446 18.81 28.13 3.10
N ALA A 447 20.01 28.42 3.62
CA ALA A 447 20.45 29.80 3.82
C ALA A 447 20.51 30.56 2.49
N TRP A 448 20.15 31.84 2.53
CA TRP A 448 20.19 32.72 1.36
C TRP A 448 21.63 33.00 0.92
N ASP A 449 21.84 33.01 -0.40
CA ASP A 449 23.08 33.41 -1.06
C ASP A 449 22.77 34.39 -2.18
N ASP A 450 23.41 35.58 -2.16
CA ASP A 450 23.17 36.68 -3.12
C ASP A 450 23.50 36.27 -4.56
N ALA A 451 24.46 35.36 -4.76
CA ALA A 451 24.87 34.92 -6.09
C ALA A 451 23.91 33.87 -6.67
N ALA A 452 23.60 32.84 -5.89
CA ALA A 452 22.71 31.75 -6.31
C ALA A 452 21.24 32.19 -6.37
N ARG A 453 20.78 33.04 -5.43
CA ARG A 453 19.38 33.49 -5.30
C ARG A 453 18.38 32.34 -5.29
N ILE A 454 18.75 31.28 -4.60
CA ILE A 454 17.92 30.08 -4.40
C ILE A 454 17.28 30.15 -3.02
N VAL A 455 15.98 29.96 -2.97
CA VAL A 455 15.20 29.84 -1.74
C VAL A 455 14.44 28.55 -1.74
N THR A 456 14.42 27.85 -0.61
CA THR A 456 13.84 26.52 -0.54
C THR A 456 12.97 26.31 0.70
N LEU A 457 12.14 25.27 0.63
CA LEU A 457 11.34 24.75 1.72
C LEU A 457 11.62 23.24 1.87
N PRO A 458 11.60 22.73 3.11
CA PRO A 458 11.58 21.29 3.35
C PRO A 458 10.24 20.69 2.91
N ALA A 459 10.20 19.39 2.63
CA ALA A 459 8.95 18.72 2.31
C ALA A 459 7.90 18.88 3.43
N GLY A 460 6.65 19.03 3.03
CA GLY A 460 5.54 19.39 3.91
C GLY A 460 5.40 20.88 4.19
N GLY A 461 6.41 21.72 3.89
CA GLY A 461 6.34 23.17 4.02
C GLY A 461 5.55 23.82 2.87
N GLY A 462 4.26 24.10 3.04
CA GLY A 462 3.49 24.93 2.10
C GLY A 462 3.59 26.43 2.43
N GLY A 463 3.14 27.29 1.52
CA GLY A 463 3.05 28.74 1.77
C GLY A 463 4.29 29.53 1.34
N THR A 464 4.54 30.67 1.98
CA THR A 464 5.61 31.60 1.60
C THR A 464 6.97 30.92 1.80
N VAL A 465 7.76 30.83 0.74
CA VAL A 465 9.14 30.32 0.79
C VAL A 465 10.06 31.44 1.26
N ALA A 466 9.91 32.63 0.65
CA ALA A 466 10.69 33.81 1.00
C ALA A 466 9.92 35.10 0.75
N ALA A 467 10.25 36.13 1.53
CA ALA A 467 9.86 37.51 1.31
C ALA A 467 11.12 38.38 1.29
N LEU A 468 11.27 39.21 0.27
CA LEU A 468 12.43 40.07 0.05
C LEU A 468 11.97 41.52 0.00
N TRP A 469 12.64 42.37 0.75
CA TRP A 469 12.52 43.82 0.64
C TRP A 469 13.74 44.36 -0.10
N LEU A 470 13.55 44.70 -1.37
CA LEU A 470 14.59 45.15 -2.28
C LEU A 470 14.70 46.67 -2.24
N ARG A 471 15.90 47.22 -2.05
CA ARG A 471 16.12 48.67 -1.90
C ARG A 471 17.15 49.20 -2.91
N THR A 472 16.91 50.39 -3.44
CA THR A 472 17.79 51.14 -4.36
C THR A 472 17.76 52.62 -4.03
N ALA A 473 18.74 53.37 -4.59
CA ALA A 473 18.82 54.83 -4.79
C ALA A 473 17.60 55.64 -4.34
N LYS A 474 16.51 55.30 -5.02
CA LYS A 474 15.34 56.12 -5.22
C LYS A 474 14.05 55.35 -4.98
N ARG A 475 14.11 54.03 -4.80
CA ARG A 475 12.93 53.15 -4.82
C ARG A 475 13.14 51.88 -3.99
N SER A 476 12.05 51.36 -3.44
CA SER A 476 12.00 50.05 -2.80
C SER A 476 10.91 49.19 -3.44
N TYR A 477 11.17 47.89 -3.50
CA TYR A 477 10.28 46.90 -4.08
C TYR A 477 10.15 45.71 -3.14
N THR A 478 9.03 45.02 -3.21
CA THR A 478 8.77 43.80 -2.45
C THR A 478 8.72 42.64 -3.41
N LEU A 479 9.36 41.53 -3.06
CA LEU A 479 9.21 40.26 -3.75
C LEU A 479 8.78 39.22 -2.73
N LYS A 480 7.72 38.47 -3.02
CA LYS A 480 7.37 37.28 -2.23
C LYS A 480 7.24 36.12 -3.19
N VAL A 481 7.76 34.97 -2.79
CA VAL A 481 7.63 33.72 -3.56
C VAL A 481 7.17 32.61 -2.65
N GLY A 482 6.36 31.72 -3.19
CA GLY A 482 5.94 30.53 -2.47
C GLY A 482 4.95 29.69 -3.24
N PHE A 483 4.31 28.78 -2.52
CA PHE A 483 3.41 27.81 -3.09
C PHE A 483 2.02 27.95 -2.48
N ASP A 484 0.99 28.04 -3.31
CA ASP A 484 -0.39 28.10 -2.84
C ASP A 484 -0.84 26.77 -2.21
N ALA A 485 -2.10 26.72 -1.79
CA ALA A 485 -2.67 25.52 -1.20
C ALA A 485 -2.65 24.33 -2.16
N ASP A 486 -2.62 24.52 -3.48
CA ASP A 486 -2.48 23.45 -4.47
C ASP A 486 -1.04 23.28 -4.95
N PHE A 487 -0.08 23.94 -4.30
CA PHE A 487 1.34 23.91 -4.62
C PHE A 487 1.70 24.49 -6.00
N ASN A 488 0.85 25.36 -6.54
CA ASN A 488 1.22 26.17 -7.69
C ASN A 488 2.24 27.23 -7.28
N PRO A 489 3.21 27.58 -8.15
CA PRO A 489 4.13 28.65 -7.87
C PRO A 489 3.41 30.00 -7.90
N VAL A 490 3.58 30.78 -6.84
CA VAL A 490 3.03 32.13 -6.73
C VAL A 490 4.18 33.09 -6.45
N ALA A 491 4.18 34.21 -7.17
CA ALA A 491 5.08 35.32 -6.93
C ALA A 491 4.27 36.60 -6.75
N GLN A 492 4.71 37.48 -5.84
CA GLN A 492 4.23 38.84 -5.75
C GLN A 492 5.42 39.77 -5.94
N TYR A 493 5.35 40.67 -6.92
CA TYR A 493 6.39 41.67 -7.16
C TYR A 493 5.79 43.07 -7.16
N GLY A 494 6.12 43.86 -6.13
CA GLY A 494 5.40 45.05 -5.71
C GLY A 494 4.37 44.76 -4.61
N GLY A 495 3.58 45.78 -4.22
CA GLY A 495 2.62 45.66 -3.13
C GLY A 495 3.23 45.81 -1.73
N MET A 496 2.59 45.20 -0.72
CA MET A 496 3.00 45.27 0.68
C MET A 496 3.79 44.02 1.09
N LEU A 497 4.87 44.21 1.86
CA LEU A 497 5.68 43.10 2.37
C LEU A 497 4.89 42.24 3.37
N SER A 498 4.09 42.88 4.23
CA SER A 498 3.20 42.23 5.19
C SER A 498 1.99 41.61 4.49
N SER A 499 1.64 40.38 4.85
CA SER A 499 0.48 39.69 4.27
C SER A 499 -0.84 40.24 4.83
N PRO A 500 -1.81 40.57 3.96
CA PRO A 500 -3.10 41.11 4.40
C PRO A 500 -4.00 40.02 4.99
N GLY A 501 -4.93 40.41 5.86
CA GLY A 501 -6.06 39.56 6.26
C GLY A 501 -5.73 38.33 7.11
N ALA A 502 -4.53 38.24 7.71
CA ALA A 502 -4.19 37.18 8.64
C ALA A 502 -5.08 37.22 9.90
N ARG A 503 -5.50 36.05 10.40
CA ARG A 503 -6.30 35.89 11.61
C ARG A 503 -5.65 34.84 12.54
N PRO A 504 -5.43 35.14 13.83
CA PRO A 504 -5.64 36.43 14.52
C PRO A 504 -4.78 37.56 13.90
N PRO A 505 -5.08 38.85 14.19
CA PRO A 505 -4.31 39.97 13.66
C PRO A 505 -2.83 39.85 14.04
N ILE A 506 -1.97 39.71 13.03
CA ILE A 506 -0.52 39.59 13.22
C ILE A 506 0.10 40.99 13.15
N PRO A 507 1.07 41.36 14.02
CA PRO A 507 1.76 42.63 13.92
C PRO A 507 2.40 42.82 12.53
N PRO A 508 2.07 43.88 11.78
CA PRO A 508 2.49 44.03 10.37
C PRO A 508 4.01 43.99 10.12
N ASN A 509 4.80 44.41 11.11
CA ASN A 509 6.27 44.45 11.01
C ASN A 509 6.96 43.18 11.54
N SER A 510 6.21 42.14 11.88
CA SER A 510 6.77 40.87 12.34
C SER A 510 7.19 39.98 11.17
N ILE A 511 8.20 39.13 11.38
CA ILE A 511 8.60 38.08 10.43
C ILE A 511 7.40 37.17 10.11
N GLU A 512 6.56 36.89 11.11
CA GLU A 512 5.33 36.12 10.94
C GLU A 512 4.39 36.77 9.91
N ALA A 513 4.14 38.09 10.00
CA ALA A 513 3.31 38.79 9.02
C ALA A 513 3.92 38.82 7.62
N MET A 514 5.25 38.90 7.51
CA MET A 514 5.95 38.88 6.21
C MET A 514 5.88 37.50 5.55
N LEU A 515 5.97 36.42 6.33
CA LEU A 515 5.96 35.05 5.82
C LEU A 515 4.57 34.39 5.82
N HIS A 516 3.55 35.00 6.42
CA HIS A 516 2.18 34.45 6.43
C HIS A 516 1.65 34.24 5.01
N ALA A 517 0.96 33.13 4.70
CA ALA A 517 0.62 32.75 3.32
C ALA A 517 -0.59 33.49 2.69
N SER A 518 -1.32 34.30 3.46
CA SER A 518 -2.59 34.94 3.00
C SER A 518 -2.46 35.90 1.81
N TRP A 519 -1.25 36.36 1.48
CA TRP A 519 -1.02 37.18 0.29
C TRP A 519 -1.31 36.43 -1.03
N MET A 520 -1.21 35.10 -1.04
CA MET A 520 -1.38 34.29 -2.26
C MET A 520 -2.85 34.17 -2.69
N THR A 521 -3.79 34.31 -1.76
CA THR A 521 -5.23 34.10 -1.99
C THR A 521 -6.00 35.41 -2.20
N VAL A 522 -5.31 36.55 -2.31
CA VAL A 522 -5.96 37.86 -2.50
C VAL A 522 -6.68 37.90 -3.87
N PRO A 523 -7.99 38.19 -3.94
CA PRO A 523 -8.79 37.99 -5.16
C PRO A 523 -8.33 38.79 -6.38
N ARG A 524 -7.79 40.00 -6.19
CA ARG A 524 -7.30 40.89 -7.27
C ARG A 524 -6.12 41.71 -6.77
N SER A 525 -4.98 41.60 -7.46
CA SER A 525 -3.80 42.43 -7.24
C SER A 525 -2.98 42.47 -8.52
N ASP A 526 -2.62 43.66 -8.97
CA ASP A 526 -1.77 43.88 -10.16
C ASP A 526 -0.31 43.44 -9.94
N PHE A 527 0.03 43.08 -8.70
CA PHE A 527 1.36 42.65 -8.29
C PHE A 527 1.47 41.14 -8.10
N LEU A 528 0.36 40.39 -8.22
CA LEU A 528 0.27 38.98 -7.85
C LEU A 528 0.20 38.09 -9.09
N PHE A 529 1.23 37.25 -9.24
CA PHE A 529 1.45 36.37 -10.36
C PHE A 529 1.27 34.92 -9.91
N ARG A 530 0.34 34.20 -10.55
CA ARG A 530 0.03 32.80 -10.22
C ARG A 530 0.37 31.94 -11.42
N GLY A 531 1.31 31.03 -11.26
CA GLY A 531 1.55 29.98 -12.25
C GLY A 531 0.58 28.83 -12.06
N ASP A 532 0.54 27.97 -13.06
CA ASP A 532 -0.14 26.68 -13.00
C ASP A 532 0.90 25.59 -13.22
N ARG A 533 1.19 24.83 -12.18
CA ARG A 533 2.24 23.80 -12.24
C ARG A 533 2.00 22.76 -13.33
N LEU A 534 0.73 22.47 -13.66
CA LEU A 534 0.33 21.46 -14.63
C LEU A 534 0.35 22.00 -16.07
N ARG A 535 0.40 23.33 -16.24
CA ARG A 535 0.44 24.01 -17.54
C ARG A 535 1.78 24.68 -17.84
N GLY A 536 2.86 24.21 -17.20
CA GLY A 536 4.21 24.72 -17.41
C GLY A 536 4.51 26.02 -16.66
N GLY A 537 3.69 26.40 -15.68
CA GLY A 537 3.87 27.54 -14.80
C GLY A 537 3.17 28.81 -15.28
N LEU A 538 3.90 29.91 -15.38
CA LEU A 538 3.41 31.20 -15.85
C LEU A 538 4.31 31.75 -16.96
N ARG A 539 3.69 32.31 -18.00
CA ARG A 539 4.34 33.23 -18.94
C ARG A 539 3.41 34.39 -19.20
N MET A 540 3.79 35.57 -18.76
CA MET A 540 3.01 36.79 -18.87
C MET A 540 3.90 37.88 -19.49
N GLU A 541 3.37 38.56 -20.51
CA GLU A 541 4.05 39.62 -21.25
C GLU A 541 3.23 40.92 -21.18
N ASP A 542 2.79 41.30 -19.98
CA ASP A 542 1.95 42.47 -19.76
C ASP A 542 2.78 43.68 -19.31
N TYR A 543 2.44 44.89 -19.77
CA TYR A 543 3.13 46.09 -19.33
C TYR A 543 2.82 46.42 -17.86
N PRO A 544 3.84 46.74 -17.00
CA PRO A 544 5.24 47.01 -17.32
C PRO A 544 6.21 45.84 -17.08
N TRP A 545 5.73 44.63 -16.74
CA TRP A 545 6.57 43.50 -16.32
C TRP A 545 6.37 42.27 -17.20
N ARG A 546 7.45 41.74 -17.75
CA ARG A 546 7.46 40.36 -18.25
C ARG A 546 7.76 39.44 -17.06
N VAL A 547 6.84 38.54 -16.75
CA VAL A 547 6.98 37.59 -15.63
C VAL A 547 6.87 36.16 -16.14
N SER A 548 7.85 35.34 -15.79
CA SER A 548 7.85 33.92 -16.11
C SER A 548 8.18 33.08 -14.88
N MET A 549 7.43 31.99 -14.68
CA MET A 549 7.71 30.96 -13.69
C MET A 549 7.71 29.62 -14.39
N GLN A 550 8.86 28.94 -14.43
CA GLN A 550 9.02 27.67 -15.16
C GLN A 550 9.73 26.64 -14.30
N TYR A 551 9.38 25.37 -14.43
CA TYR A 551 10.04 24.31 -13.68
C TYR A 551 11.24 23.79 -14.47
N GLU A 552 12.45 24.11 -14.01
CA GLU A 552 13.70 23.84 -14.73
C GLU A 552 14.68 23.04 -13.86
N VAL A 553 15.73 22.51 -14.49
CA VAL A 553 16.89 21.92 -13.81
C VAL A 553 17.92 23.04 -13.62
N VAL A 554 18.31 23.30 -12.37
CA VAL A 554 19.33 24.30 -11.99
C VAL A 554 20.45 23.56 -11.26
N GLY A 555 21.59 23.38 -11.93
CA GLY A 555 22.64 22.45 -11.46
C GLY A 555 22.13 21.01 -11.50
N ASP A 556 22.19 20.31 -10.37
CA ASP A 556 21.68 18.94 -10.22
C ASP A 556 20.26 18.88 -9.61
N GLU A 557 19.63 20.04 -9.38
CA GLU A 557 18.35 20.13 -8.69
C GLU A 557 17.24 20.63 -9.60
N ARG A 558 16.00 20.16 -9.36
CA ARG A 558 14.81 20.65 -10.05
C ARG A 558 14.09 21.67 -9.17
N MET A 559 13.81 22.85 -9.71
CA MET A 559 13.13 23.91 -8.97
C MET A 559 12.39 24.89 -9.90
N TRP A 560 11.56 25.75 -9.32
CA TRP A 560 10.88 26.80 -10.06
C TRP A 560 11.83 27.95 -10.34
N VAL A 561 12.03 28.30 -11.59
CA VAL A 561 12.79 29.47 -12.01
C VAL A 561 11.83 30.63 -12.19
N LEU A 562 12.09 31.71 -11.48
CA LEU A 562 11.36 32.97 -11.58
C LEU A 562 12.20 33.98 -12.36
N ASP A 563 11.60 34.54 -13.41
CA ASP A 563 12.12 35.66 -14.18
C ASP A 563 11.16 36.84 -14.10
N ILE A 564 11.70 38.01 -13.75
CA ILE A 564 10.98 39.29 -13.77
C ILE A 564 11.84 40.31 -14.50
N GLU A 565 11.33 40.81 -15.61
CA GLU A 565 12.01 41.78 -16.47
C GLU A 565 11.15 43.04 -16.63
N HIS A 566 11.79 44.19 -16.72
CA HIS A 566 11.13 45.41 -17.13
C HIS A 566 10.96 45.39 -18.65
N VAL A 567 9.75 45.65 -19.14
CA VAL A 567 9.46 45.76 -20.58
C VAL A 567 9.92 47.11 -21.12
#